data_AF-A0A349D9W8-F1
#
_entry.id   AF-A0A349D9W8-F1
#
_cell.length_a   1.000
_cell.length_b   1.000
_cell.length_c   1.000
_cell.angle_alpha   90.00
_cell.angle_beta   90.00
_cell.angle_gamma   90.00
#
_symmetry.space_group_name_H-M   'P 1'
#
loop_
_entity.id
_entity.type
_entity.pdbx_description
1 polymer ?
#
loop_
_entity_poly.entity_id
_entity_poly.type
_entity_poly.pdbx_seq_one_letter_code
_entity_poly.pdbx_strand_id
1 'polypeptide(L)'
;MRPLKEIFIEEYWDIAFRRYAADDTVVDADRKLYAFDELKATKRYWYADPFLFEKDNKTYLFVEMFDNVTEKGMIGCSEFIGGKFTQPTV
;
A
#
# COMPACT_ATOMS: atom_id res chain seq x y z
N MET A 1 -0.25 -24.11 18.00
CA MET A 1 1.19 -23.83 17.96
C MET A 1 1.54 -23.62 16.49
N ARG A 2 1.98 -22.42 16.08
CA ARG A 2 2.32 -22.18 14.67
C ARG A 2 3.53 -23.06 14.29
N PRO A 3 3.51 -23.74 13.13
CA PRO A 3 4.62 -24.58 12.70
C PRO A 3 5.93 -23.77 12.58
N LEU A 4 7.07 -24.40 12.87
CA LEU A 4 8.40 -23.75 12.91
C LEU A 4 8.72 -22.91 11.67
N LYS A 5 8.18 -23.30 10.51
CA LYS A 5 8.36 -22.62 9.23
C LYS A 5 7.75 -21.21 9.20
N GLU A 6 6.64 -20.99 9.91
CA GLU A 6 5.96 -19.69 10.02
C GLU A 6 6.67 -18.73 10.99
N ILE A 7 7.65 -19.20 11.76
CA ILE A 7 8.47 -18.35 12.64
C ILE A 7 9.54 -17.60 11.83
N PHE A 8 9.95 -18.14 10.68
CA PHE A 8 11.02 -17.59 9.84
C PHE A 8 10.52 -17.01 8.51
N ILE A 9 9.21 -17.09 8.26
CA ILE A 9 8.56 -16.50 7.09
C ILE A 9 7.55 -15.48 7.61
N GLU A 10 7.91 -14.22 7.49
CA GLU A 10 7.01 -13.10 7.79
C GLU A 10 6.24 -12.77 6.51
N GLU A 11 4.94 -13.07 6.49
CA GLU A 11 4.06 -12.62 5.41
C GLU A 11 3.79 -11.13 5.62
N TYR A 12 4.10 -10.32 4.59
CA TYR A 12 3.82 -8.89 4.58
C TYR A 12 3.14 -8.51 3.27
N TRP A 13 2.41 -7.40 3.33
CA TRP A 13 1.66 -6.85 2.22
C TRP A 13 2.22 -5.47 1.86
N ASP A 14 2.50 -5.29 0.57
CA ASP A 14 2.81 -4.00 -0.05
C ASP A 14 1.56 -3.48 -0.77
N ILE A 15 1.49 -2.16 -0.99
CA ILE A 15 0.42 -1.57 -1.81
C ILE A 15 0.95 -1.27 -3.20
N ALA A 16 0.35 -1.89 -4.20
CA ALA A 16 0.56 -1.53 -5.60
C ALA A 16 -0.49 -0.50 -6.05
N PHE A 17 -0.06 0.54 -6.76
CA PHE A 17 -0.95 1.56 -7.31
C PHE A 17 -0.55 1.91 -8.74
N ARG A 18 -1.52 2.37 -9.54
CA ARG A 18 -1.27 2.81 -10.91
C ARG A 18 -2.02 4.08 -11.23
N ARG A 19 -1.44 4.87 -12.12
CA ARG A 19 -2.13 5.96 -12.80
C ARG A 19 -2.65 5.44 -14.13
N TYR A 20 -3.88 5.78 -14.47
CA TYR A 20 -4.50 5.41 -15.73
C TYR A 20 -5.02 6.66 -16.44
N ALA A 21 -4.96 6.67 -17.76
CA ALA A 21 -5.61 7.67 -18.60
C ALA A 21 -7.08 7.29 -18.85
N ALA A 22 -7.89 8.20 -19.38
CA ALA A 22 -9.33 7.98 -19.55
C ALA A 22 -9.68 6.77 -20.46
N ASP A 23 -8.75 6.35 -21.31
CA ASP A 23 -8.84 5.20 -22.21
C ASP A 23 -8.08 3.95 -21.70
N ASP A 24 -7.52 3.99 -20.50
CA ASP A 24 -6.74 2.91 -19.90
C ASP A 24 -7.59 2.14 -18.86
N THR A 25 -8.02 0.94 -19.23
CA THR A 25 -8.84 0.09 -18.35
C THR A 25 -7.97 -0.78 -17.44
N VAL A 26 -8.55 -1.32 -16.37
CA VAL A 26 -7.83 -2.27 -15.47
C VAL A 26 -7.32 -3.49 -16.26
N VAL A 27 -8.02 -3.90 -17.32
CA VAL A 27 -7.64 -5.05 -18.16
C VAL A 27 -6.43 -4.73 -19.04
N ASP A 28 -6.19 -3.46 -19.36
CA ASP A 28 -5.00 -3.03 -20.12
C ASP A 28 -3.73 -3.04 -19.26
N ALA A 29 -3.87 -3.10 -17.92
CA ALA A 29 -2.75 -3.23 -16.99
C ALA A 29 -1.95 -4.51 -17.25
N ASP A 30 -2.63 -5.64 -17.48
CA ASP A 30 -2.01 -6.96 -17.65
C ASP A 30 -1.18 -7.07 -18.94
N ARG A 31 -1.37 -6.14 -19.88
CA ARG A 31 -0.63 -6.10 -21.16
C ARG A 31 0.59 -5.20 -21.12
N LYS A 32 0.75 -4.38 -20.07
CA LYS A 32 1.87 -3.43 -19.93
C LYS A 32 2.85 -3.96 -18.88
N LEU A 33 4.09 -4.23 -19.31
CA LEU A 33 5.21 -4.75 -18.49
C LEU A 33 5.58 -3.92 -17.23
N TYR A 34 4.98 -2.74 -17.02
CA TYR A 34 5.34 -1.79 -15.96
C TYR A 34 4.11 -1.06 -15.38
N ALA A 35 3.03 -1.78 -15.11
CA ALA A 35 1.73 -1.14 -14.85
C ALA A 35 1.57 -0.50 -13.46
N PHE A 36 2.36 -0.87 -12.44
CA PHE A 36 2.15 -0.43 -11.06
C PHE A 36 3.44 0.11 -10.41
N ASP A 37 3.28 1.20 -9.68
CA ASP A 37 4.22 1.69 -8.68
C ASP A 37 3.88 1.05 -7.32
N GLU A 38 4.86 0.96 -6.42
CA GLU A 38 4.71 0.30 -5.11
C GLU A 38 4.92 1.29 -3.96
N LEU A 39 4.01 1.26 -2.99
CA LEU A 39 4.23 1.74 -1.63
C LEU A 39 4.66 0.54 -0.77
N LYS A 40 5.98 0.43 -0.57
CA LYS A 40 6.58 -0.67 0.17
C LYS A 40 6.34 -0.57 1.66
N ALA A 41 6.00 -1.70 2.25
CA ALA A 41 6.06 -1.97 3.67
C ALA A 41 7.46 -1.66 4.22
N THR A 42 7.49 -1.45 5.53
CA THR A 42 8.72 -1.29 6.31
C THR A 42 8.90 -2.50 7.21
N LYS A 43 10.08 -2.65 7.81
CA LYS A 43 10.31 -3.72 8.81
C LYS A 43 9.33 -3.68 9.99
N ARG A 44 8.74 -2.51 10.29
CA ARG A 44 7.83 -2.33 11.41
C ARG A 44 6.36 -2.41 10.98
N TYR A 45 6.05 -2.04 9.74
CA TYR A 45 4.69 -1.86 9.30
C TYR A 45 4.45 -2.49 7.92
N TRP A 46 3.36 -3.25 7.81
CA TRP A 46 2.76 -3.62 6.53
C TRP A 46 1.38 -3.00 6.38
N TYR A 47 0.90 -2.95 5.14
CA TYR A 47 -0.25 -2.16 4.76
C TYR A 47 -1.27 -3.02 3.99
N ALA A 48 -2.55 -2.86 4.30
CA ALA A 48 -3.64 -3.54 3.62
C ALA A 48 -4.80 -2.58 3.33
N ASP A 49 -5.75 -3.07 2.53
CA ASP A 49 -7.03 -2.42 2.23
C ASP A 49 -6.92 -0.92 1.91
N PRO A 50 -6.35 -0.56 0.75
CA PRO A 50 -6.14 0.84 0.39
C PRO A 50 -7.46 1.57 0.09
N PHE A 51 -7.63 2.75 0.67
CA PHE A 51 -8.73 3.68 0.40
C PHE A 51 -8.18 4.99 -0.18
N LEU A 52 -8.40 5.20 -1.47
CA LEU A 52 -8.02 6.44 -2.14
C LEU A 52 -9.03 7.55 -1.84
N PHE A 53 -8.55 8.74 -1.47
CA PHE A 53 -9.38 9.87 -1.11
C PHE A 53 -8.80 11.18 -1.66
N GLU A 54 -9.65 12.03 -2.21
CA GLU A 54 -9.23 13.35 -2.70
C GLU A 54 -9.91 14.46 -1.91
N LYS A 55 -9.11 15.45 -1.50
CA LYS A 55 -9.60 16.64 -0.80
C LYS A 55 -8.68 17.82 -1.08
N ASP A 56 -9.27 18.98 -1.34
CA ASP A 56 -8.56 20.25 -1.55
C ASP A 56 -7.42 20.13 -2.60
N ASN A 57 -7.69 19.45 -3.72
CA ASN A 57 -6.74 19.14 -4.81
C ASN A 57 -5.51 18.32 -4.37
N LYS A 58 -5.62 17.59 -3.27
CA LYS A 58 -4.62 16.65 -2.80
C LYS A 58 -5.19 15.24 -2.82
N THR A 59 -4.35 14.29 -3.19
CA THR A 59 -4.68 12.86 -3.19
C THR A 59 -4.04 12.21 -1.97
N TYR A 60 -4.86 11.54 -1.19
CA TYR A 60 -4.48 10.80 0.00
C TYR A 60 -4.80 9.31 -0.20
N LEU A 61 -3.98 8.46 0.40
CA LEU A 61 -4.22 7.04 0.50
C LEU A 61 -4.28 6.67 1.98
N PHE A 62 -5.45 6.26 2.43
CA PHE A 62 -5.60 5.63 3.73
C PHE A 62 -5.37 4.13 3.58
N VAL A 63 -4.76 3.51 4.59
CA VAL A 63 -4.50 2.07 4.62
C VAL A 63 -4.74 1.53 6.02
N GLU A 64 -5.11 0.26 6.12
CA GLU A 64 -4.91 -0.48 7.36
C GLU A 64 -3.41 -0.70 7.56
N MET A 65 -2.86 -0.15 8.63
CA MET A 65 -1.45 -0.23 8.98
C MET A 65 -1.28 -1.08 10.23
N PHE A 66 -0.54 -2.18 10.12
CA PHE A 66 -0.27 -3.07 11.26
C PHE A 66 1.15 -2.88 11.77
N ASP A 67 1.32 -2.63 13.07
CA ASP A 67 2.64 -2.55 13.73
C ASP A 67 3.11 -3.94 14.17
N ASN A 68 4.11 -4.51 13.51
CA ASN A 68 4.68 -5.82 13.86
C ASN A 68 5.36 -5.86 15.23
N VAL A 69 5.71 -4.71 15.82
CA VAL A 69 6.33 -4.65 17.15
C VAL A 69 5.27 -4.65 18.25
N THR A 70 4.18 -3.91 18.06
CA THR A 70 3.13 -3.78 19.09
C THR A 70 1.91 -4.67 18.84
N GLU A 71 1.85 -5.30 17.67
CA GLU A 71 0.74 -6.12 17.17
C GLU A 71 -0.60 -5.38 17.13
N LYS A 72 -0.55 -4.08 16.80
CA LYS A 72 -1.74 -3.21 16.73
C LYS A 72 -2.03 -2.77 15.31
N GLY A 73 -3.29 -2.88 14.93
CA GLY A 73 -3.86 -2.26 13.73
C GLY A 73 -4.20 -0.79 13.96
N MET A 74 -3.92 0.04 12.97
CA MET A 74 -4.17 1.49 12.95
C MET A 74 -4.60 1.89 11.54
N ILE A 75 -5.19 3.08 11.41
CA ILE A 75 -5.42 3.70 10.09
C ILE A 75 -4.25 4.64 9.81
N GLY A 76 -3.47 4.32 8.78
CA GLY A 76 -2.39 5.17 8.30
C GLY A 76 -2.87 6.07 7.17
N CYS A 77 -2.32 7.28 7.07
CA CYS A 77 -2.55 8.22 5.99
C CYS A 77 -1.25 8.52 5.23
N SER A 78 -1.30 8.41 3.91
CA SER A 78 -0.22 8.74 3.00
C SER A 78 -0.66 9.83 2.03
N GLU A 79 0.21 10.80 1.72
CA GLU A 79 -0.04 11.83 0.73
C GLU A 79 0.64 11.47 -0.59
N PHE A 80 -0.01 11.77 -1.71
CA PHE A 80 0.58 11.59 -3.04
C PHE A 80 1.37 12.82 -3.45
N ILE A 81 2.70 12.70 -3.51
CA ILE A 81 3.60 13.80 -3.83
C ILE A 81 4.60 13.35 -4.89
N GLY A 82 4.72 14.11 -5.97
CA GLY A 82 5.74 13.85 -7.00
C GLY A 82 5.60 12.49 -7.70
N GLY A 83 4.39 11.95 -7.79
CA GLY A 83 4.13 10.65 -8.43
C GLY A 83 4.21 9.44 -7.50
N LYS A 84 4.42 9.63 -6.19
CA LYS A 84 4.53 8.55 -5.21
C LYS A 84 3.74 8.84 -3.95
N PHE A 85 3.31 7.79 -3.27
CA PHE A 85 2.78 7.87 -1.92
C PHE A 85 3.93 7.98 -0.90
N THR A 86 3.76 8.86 0.09
CA THR A 86 4.65 8.92 1.27
C THR A 86 4.48 7.68 2.15
N GLN A 87 5.38 7.47 3.10
CA GLN A 87 5.15 6.43 4.11
C GLN A 87 3.94 6.82 4.99
N PRO A 88 2.99 5.90 5.24
CA PRO A 88 1.82 6.18 6.06
C PRO A 88 2.17 6.61 7.49
N THR A 89 1.43 7.60 7.99
CA THR A 89 1.51 8.06 9.39
C THR A 89 0.13 8.05 10.05
N VAL A 90 0.08 7.88 11.37
CA VAL A 90 -1.16 7.98 12.18
C VAL A 90 -1.37 9.41 12.63
#